data_AF-A0A392Q2R5-F1
#
_entry.id   AF-A0A392Q2R5-F1
#
_cell.length_a   1.000
_cell.length_b   1.000
_cell.length_c   1.000
_cell.angle_alpha   90.00
_cell.angle_beta   90.00
_cell.angle_gamma   90.00
#
_symmetry.space_group_name_H-M   'P 1'
#
loop_
_entity.id
_entity.type
_entity.pdbx_description
1 polymer ?
#
loop_
_entity_poly.entity_id
_entity_poly.type
_entity_poly.pdbx_seq_one_letter_code
_entity_poly.pdbx_strand_id
1 'polypeptide(L)' 'MGGFLSSFLGGGGTSADSQPSESGDSAVVIDFSASWCGPCKMMEPIIHAMANDFTDVEFIKIDVDELS' A
#
# COMPACT_ATOMS: atom_id res chain seq x y z
N MET A 1 -30.10 24.24 29.07
CA MET A 1 -31.20 23.33 28.69
C MET A 1 -31.12 23.11 27.18
N GLY A 2 -30.83 21.88 26.73
CA GLY A 2 -30.78 21.48 25.31
C GLY A 2 -29.52 21.95 24.57
N GLY A 3 -28.55 21.12 24.16
CA GLY A 3 -28.70 19.75 23.69
C GLY A 3 -28.98 19.74 22.20
N PHE A 4 -27.96 20.04 21.38
CA PHE A 4 -27.91 19.62 19.98
C PHE A 4 -26.51 19.08 19.73
N LEU A 5 -26.47 17.76 19.69
CA LEU A 5 -25.31 16.93 19.48
C LEU A 5 -24.59 17.34 18.18
N SER A 6 -23.44 18.01 18.29
CA SER A 6 -22.38 17.92 17.28
C SER A 6 -21.39 16.85 17.72
N SER A 7 -21.88 15.61 17.75
CA SER A 7 -21.07 14.40 17.87
C SER A 7 -21.02 13.64 16.54
N PHE A 8 -20.88 14.35 15.44
CA PHE A 8 -20.44 13.76 14.16
C PHE A 8 -18.93 14.00 13.95
N LEU A 9 -18.15 13.83 15.03
CA LEU A 9 -16.75 13.44 14.96
C LEU A 9 -16.74 11.91 15.04
N GLY A 10 -16.87 11.29 13.88
CA GLY A 10 -16.82 9.84 13.69
C GLY A 10 -16.80 9.50 12.20
N GLY A 11 -16.22 10.39 11.39
CA GLY A 11 -15.87 10.10 10.01
C GLY A 11 -14.58 9.29 10.00
N GLY A 12 -14.53 8.32 9.08
CA GLY A 12 -13.30 7.66 8.65
C GLY A 12 -13.17 6.23 9.16
N GLY A 13 -13.74 5.28 8.42
CA GLY A 13 -13.15 3.95 8.35
C GLY A 13 -11.79 4.09 7.69
N THR A 14 -10.72 4.18 8.48
CA THR A 14 -9.35 4.05 7.99
C THR A 14 -9.08 2.56 7.83
N SER A 15 -9.38 2.06 6.63
CA SER A 15 -8.83 0.81 6.14
C SER A 15 -7.33 0.86 6.35
N ALA A 16 -6.78 -0.16 7.00
CA ALA A 16 -5.40 -0.28 7.41
C ALA A 16 -4.43 0.24 6.34
N ASP A 17 -3.95 1.46 6.53
CA ASP A 17 -2.79 1.95 5.82
C ASP A 17 -1.59 1.22 6.40
N SER A 18 -1.00 0.34 5.60
CA SER A 18 0.32 -0.21 5.84
C SER A 18 1.32 0.94 5.84
N GLN A 19 1.53 1.54 7.03
CA GLN A 19 2.53 2.58 7.25
C GLN A 19 3.91 2.02 6.83
N PRO A 20 4.55 2.54 5.77
CA PRO A 20 5.95 2.27 5.52
C PRO A 20 6.71 2.85 6.71
N SER A 21 7.47 2.02 7.41
CA SER A 21 8.29 2.47 8.52
C SER A 21 9.37 3.43 8.02
N GLU A 22 9.14 4.74 8.16
CA GLU A 22 10.20 5.75 8.04
C GLU A 22 11.14 5.62 9.25
N SER A 23 12.05 4.64 9.18
CA SER A 23 13.10 4.41 10.18
C SER A 23 14.26 3.64 9.56
N GLY A 24 14.83 4.16 8.49
CA GLY A 24 16.06 3.62 7.87
C GLY A 24 16.28 4.22 6.50
N ASP A 25 17.50 4.69 6.22
CA ASP A 25 17.93 5.34 4.96
C ASP A 25 17.84 4.46 3.69
N SER A 26 17.14 3.33 3.75
CA SER A 26 16.92 2.39 2.64
C SER A 26 15.52 2.60 2.05
N ALA A 27 15.46 2.87 0.75
CA ALA A 27 14.19 3.01 0.05
C ALA A 27 13.47 1.65 -0.02
N VAL A 28 12.15 1.67 0.19
CA VAL A 28 11.29 0.49 0.11
C VAL A 28 10.21 0.75 -0.92
N VAL A 29 10.02 -0.18 -1.85
CA VAL A 29 9.00 -0.15 -2.89
C VAL A 29 8.01 -1.28 -2.64
N ILE A 30 6.76 -0.91 -2.40
CA ILE A 30 5.67 -1.86 -2.17
C ILE A 30 4.77 -1.88 -3.40
N ASP A 31 4.66 -3.04 -4.04
CA ASP A 31 3.75 -3.29 -5.16
C ASP A 31 2.49 -4.00 -4.67
N PHE A 32 1.35 -3.32 -4.75
CA PHE A 32 0.04 -3.89 -4.46
C PHE A 32 -0.53 -4.46 -5.75
N SER A 33 -0.49 -5.78 -5.88
CA SER A 33 -0.95 -6.49 -7.05
C SER A 33 -2.26 -7.22 -6.78
N ALA A 34 -3.03 -7.50 -7.84
CA ALA A 34 -4.24 -8.30 -7.75
C ALA A 34 -4.48 -9.05 -9.08
N SER A 35 -5.08 -10.23 -9.02
CA SER A 35 -5.38 -11.06 -10.19
C SER A 35 -6.38 -10.41 -11.14
N TRP A 36 -7.27 -9.56 -10.64
CA TRP A 36 -8.24 -8.75 -11.41
C TRP A 36 -7.65 -7.43 -11.92
N CYS A 37 -6.47 -7.03 -11.47
CA CYS A 37 -5.82 -5.81 -11.93
C CYS A 37 -5.09 -6.04 -13.26
N GLY A 38 -5.75 -5.69 -14.37
CA GLY A 38 -5.16 -5.76 -15.71
C GLY A 38 -3.84 -4.98 -15.87
N PRO A 39 -3.77 -3.71 -15.43
CA PRO A 39 -2.54 -2.90 -15.51
C PRO A 39 -1.37 -3.45 -14.68
N CYS A 40 -1.64 -4.10 -13.54
CA CYS A 40 -0.61 -4.64 -12.65
C CYS A 40 0.23 -5.72 -13.35
N LYS A 41 -0.39 -6.56 -14.18
CA LYS A 41 0.30 -7.60 -14.97
C LYS A 41 1.29 -7.03 -15.99
N MET A 42 1.07 -5.80 -16.46
CA MET A 42 2.01 -5.13 -17.37
C MET A 42 3.18 -4.49 -16.63
N MET A 43 2.97 -4.09 -15.37
CA MET A 43 4.00 -3.47 -14.52
C MET A 43 4.93 -4.50 -13.87
N GLU A 44 4.46 -5.73 -13.66
CA GLU A 44 5.24 -6.84 -13.07
C GLU A 44 6.66 -7.02 -13.69
N PRO A 45 6.83 -7.12 -15.03
CA PRO A 45 8.17 -7.27 -15.62
C PRO A 45 9.06 -6.03 -15.42
N ILE A 46 8.46 -4.84 -15.29
CA ILE A 46 9.20 -3.58 -15.08
C ILE A 46 9.72 -3.53 -13.64
N ILE A 47 8.87 -3.87 -12.67
CA ILE A 47 9.28 -3.94 -11.25
C ILE A 47 10.33 -5.03 -11.05
N HIS A 48 10.20 -6.19 -11.70
CA HIS A 48 11.23 -7.23 -11.64
C HIS A 48 12.56 -6.78 -12.26
N ALA A 49 12.54 -6.03 -13.36
CA ALA A 49 13.76 -5.45 -13.93
C ALA A 49 14.41 -4.45 -12.97
N MET A 50 13.61 -3.56 -12.37
CA MET A 50 14.07 -2.61 -11.36
C MET A 50 14.65 -3.32 -10.12
N ALA A 51 14.03 -4.40 -9.65
CA ALA A 51 14.54 -5.17 -8.51
C ALA A 51 15.91 -5.82 -8.76
N ASN A 52 16.26 -6.08 -10.03
CA ASN A 52 17.60 -6.56 -10.37
C ASN A 52 18.63 -5.43 -10.43
N ASP A 53 18.22 -4.24 -10.87
CA ASP A 53 19.10 -3.08 -11.03
C ASP A 53 19.35 -2.35 -9.69
N PHE A 54 18.35 -2.32 -8.81
CA PHE A 54 18.37 -1.64 -7.52
C PHE A 54 18.50 -2.66 -6.37
N THR A 55 19.74 -2.98 -5.99
CA THR A 55 20.02 -3.91 -4.87
C THR A 55 19.98 -3.24 -3.50
N ASP A 56 19.93 -1.92 -3.47
CA ASP A 56 19.84 -1.05 -2.30
C ASP A 56 18.40 -0.71 -1.90
N VAL A 57 17.43 -1.19 -2.68
CA VAL A 57 15.99 -0.96 -2.50
C VAL A 57 15.29 -2.28 -2.18
N GLU A 58 14.47 -2.28 -1.16
CA GLU A 58 13.67 -3.46 -0.81
C GLU A 58 12.36 -3.45 -1.60
N PHE A 59 12.13 -4.50 -2.41
CA PHE A 59 10.91 -4.66 -3.21
C PHE A 59 10.00 -5.70 -2.56
N ILE A 60 8.79 -5.28 -2.16
CA ILE A 60 7.79 -6.12 -1.50
C ILE A 60 6.54 -6.18 -2.39
N LYS A 61 6.14 -7.39 -2.79
CA LYS A 61 4.87 -7.60 -3.51
C LYS A 61 3.80 -8.09 -2.54
N ILE A 62 2.66 -7.40 -2.52
CA ILE A 62 1.49 -7.77 -1.72
C ILE A 62 0.34 -8.08 -2.68
N ASP A 63 -0.18 -9.30 -2.63
CA ASP A 63 -1.38 -9.68 -3.38
C ASP A 63 -2.62 -9.32 -2.56
N VAL A 64 -3.43 -8.41 -3.08
CA VAL A 64 -4.66 -7.92 -2.44
C VAL A 64 -5.76 -8.99 -2.46
N ASP A 65 -5.69 -9.96 -3.38
CA ASP A 65 -6.69 -11.04 -3.45
C ASP A 65 -6.50 -12.09 -2.36
N GLU A 66 -5.30 -12.23 -1.82
CA GLU A 66 -5.02 -13.12 -0.68
C GLU A 66 -5.42 -12.48 0.66
N LEU A 67 -5.72 -11.17 0.67
CA LEU A 67 -6.08 -10.39 1.85
C LEU A 67 -7.60 -10.21 2.04
N SER A 68 -8.42 -10.74 1.12
CA SER A 68 -9.89 -10.64 1.15
C SER A 68 -10.58 -11.81 1.87
#